data_AF-A0A6L6UCX4-F1
#
_entry.id   AF-A0A6L6UCX4-F1
#
_cell.length_a   1.000
_cell.length_b   1.000
_cell.length_c   1.000
_cell.angle_alpha   90.00
_cell.angle_beta   90.00
_cell.angle_gamma   90.00
#
_symmetry.space_group_name_H-M   'P 1'
#
loop_
_entity.id
_entity.type
_entity.pdbx_description
1 polymer ?
#
loop_
_entity_poly.entity_id
_entity_poly.type
_entity_poly.pdbx_seq_one_letter_code
_entity_poly.pdbx_strand_id
1 'polypeptide(L)'
;MKKQLFTIFTLLAILACKNNAKTIDETTEETVSEVKKTKKVPNDVIPFMDKWKILTGDGVYEEDLVNFSKDNFFYVETENETDWVVYKTPNSGITSKTSSNTRTELGEKKHWIPEEGGKLTGTLKVKNVSTTGDATSPSAFSVVVGQIHSGEGHENEPIKIYYKKFPGHTKGSVFWNYEINTEGDNSGRWDYSSAVWGYDFSKVGTGAATFPEEPKDGIALNEEFSYEINVYKGIMYLTFTSEGHETVKFTKSLIASDFAKKEDIPQQIIDVYSAKRTVGVEREIAYAGEINYFKQGAYNQANIKTGSQTYEGDITKQYANGSYAEVWFKTATVGESTDPNL
;
A
#
# COMPACT_ATOMS: atom_id res chain seq x y z
N MET A 1 -32.82 -27.27 63.27
CA MET A 1 -31.99 -27.97 62.26
C MET A 1 -31.93 -27.05 61.05
N LYS A 2 -30.83 -26.47 60.57
CA LYS A 2 -29.41 -26.82 60.53
C LYS A 2 -28.58 -25.59 60.92
N LYS A 3 -27.52 -25.81 61.70
CA LYS A 3 -26.55 -24.79 62.14
C LYS A 3 -25.60 -24.46 60.98
N GLN A 4 -25.36 -23.18 60.74
CA GLN A 4 -24.13 -22.69 60.11
C GLN A 4 -23.01 -22.81 61.14
N LEU A 5 -21.85 -23.35 60.75
CA LEU A 5 -20.63 -23.21 61.54
C LEU A 5 -19.48 -22.80 60.62
N PHE A 6 -18.91 -21.67 61.01
CA PHE A 6 -17.75 -21.00 60.43
C PHE A 6 -16.47 -21.85 60.54
N THR A 7 -15.68 -21.82 59.48
CA THR A 7 -14.27 -22.22 59.45
C THR A 7 -13.44 -21.11 60.08
N ILE A 8 -12.68 -21.41 61.14
CA ILE A 8 -11.58 -20.56 61.62
C ILE A 8 -10.32 -21.41 61.79
N PHE A 9 -9.31 -20.98 61.04
CA PHE A 9 -7.90 -21.36 61.08
C PHE A 9 -7.32 -21.32 62.48
N THR A 10 -6.53 -22.32 62.86
CA THR A 10 -5.57 -22.18 63.97
C THR A 10 -4.16 -22.48 63.47
N LEU A 11 -3.35 -21.44 63.64
CA LEU A 11 -1.90 -21.30 63.47
C LEU A 11 -1.11 -22.46 64.12
N LEU A 12 -0.10 -22.98 63.43
CA LEU A 12 1.05 -23.63 64.09
C LEU A 12 2.34 -22.99 63.60
N ALA A 13 3.02 -22.29 64.52
CA ALA A 13 4.35 -21.72 64.33
C ALA A 13 5.40 -22.59 65.04
N ILE A 14 6.27 -23.17 64.22
CA ILE A 14 7.74 -23.32 64.30
C ILE A 14 8.41 -23.36 65.68
N LEU A 15 9.20 -24.42 65.91
CA LEU A 15 10.59 -24.47 66.43
C LEU A 15 10.97 -25.95 66.58
N ALA A 16 12.16 -26.49 66.37
CA ALA A 16 13.41 -26.13 65.70
C ALA A 16 14.29 -27.39 65.86
N CYS A 17 15.08 -27.79 64.86
CA CYS A 17 16.31 -28.55 65.07
C CYS A 17 17.29 -28.33 63.91
N LYS A 18 18.43 -27.74 64.27
CA LYS A 18 19.70 -27.69 63.53
C LYS A 18 20.20 -29.11 63.25
N ASN A 19 20.77 -29.34 62.07
CA ASN A 19 22.08 -29.98 61.94
C ASN A 19 22.68 -29.74 60.54
N ASN A 20 23.91 -29.25 60.54
CA ASN A 20 24.80 -29.08 59.38
C ASN A 20 25.41 -30.44 58.99
N ALA A 21 25.46 -30.76 57.70
CA ALA A 21 26.62 -31.40 57.06
C ALA A 21 26.54 -31.30 55.53
N LYS A 22 27.70 -31.00 54.93
CA LYS A 22 27.99 -30.77 53.51
C LYS A 22 27.85 -32.03 52.66
N THR A 23 27.32 -31.89 51.44
CA THR A 23 27.99 -32.19 50.15
C THR A 23 27.06 -31.74 49.01
N ILE A 24 27.49 -30.77 48.21
CA ILE A 24 26.82 -30.36 46.96
C ILE A 24 27.67 -30.94 45.84
N ASP A 25 27.08 -31.86 45.08
CA ASP A 25 27.57 -32.30 43.78
C ASP A 25 27.42 -31.15 42.78
N GLU A 26 28.47 -30.93 41.99
CA GLU A 26 28.45 -30.08 40.81
C GLU A 26 27.54 -30.71 39.74
N THR A 27 26.34 -30.16 39.60
CA THR A 27 25.58 -30.28 38.35
C THR A 27 25.57 -28.90 37.71
N THR A 28 26.41 -28.75 36.69
CA THR A 28 26.47 -27.58 35.82
C THR A 28 25.13 -27.46 35.10
N GLU A 29 24.26 -26.57 35.56
CA GLU A 29 23.11 -26.11 34.78
C GLU A 29 23.64 -25.31 33.58
N GLU A 30 23.56 -25.91 32.40
CA GLU A 30 23.61 -25.17 31.14
C GLU A 30 22.43 -24.20 31.11
N THR A 31 22.70 -22.95 31.47
CA THR A 31 21.79 -21.84 31.18
C THR A 31 21.76 -21.66 29.66
N VAL A 32 20.80 -22.31 29.01
CA VAL A 32 20.35 -21.93 27.67
C VAL A 32 19.76 -20.54 27.81
N SER A 33 20.57 -19.52 27.52
CA SER A 33 20.08 -18.17 27.32
C SER A 33 19.11 -18.21 26.15
N GLU A 34 17.81 -18.15 26.42
CA GLU A 34 16.83 -17.77 25.41
C GLU A 34 17.25 -16.39 24.90
N VAL A 35 17.88 -16.36 23.73
CA VAL A 35 18.07 -15.12 22.98
C VAL A 35 16.68 -14.67 22.61
N LYS A 36 16.14 -13.76 23.42
CA LYS A 36 14.89 -13.06 23.17
C LYS A 36 15.08 -12.33 21.84
N LYS A 37 14.66 -12.94 20.72
CA LYS A 37 14.72 -12.31 19.40
C LYS A 37 13.94 -11.01 19.51
N THR A 38 14.64 -9.88 19.42
CA THR A 38 14.04 -8.56 19.32
C THR A 38 13.11 -8.58 18.10
N LYS A 39 11.84 -8.18 18.29
CA LYS A 39 10.87 -8.09 17.19
C LYS A 39 11.41 -7.09 16.16
N LYS A 40 11.64 -7.55 14.94
CA LYS A 40 12.09 -6.69 13.83
C LYS A 40 11.04 -5.62 13.54
N VAL A 41 11.50 -4.44 13.20
CA VAL A 41 10.66 -3.32 12.79
C VAL A 41 10.94 -2.98 11.32
N PRO A 42 10.01 -2.31 10.62
CA PRO A 42 10.17 -2.00 9.19
C PRO A 42 11.49 -1.32 8.80
N ASN A 43 12.03 -0.46 9.67
CA ASN A 43 13.33 0.18 9.45
C ASN A 43 14.53 -0.80 9.44
N ASP A 44 14.42 -1.97 10.08
CA ASP A 44 15.45 -3.01 10.04
C ASP A 44 15.52 -3.69 8.66
N VAL A 45 14.42 -3.66 7.90
CA VAL A 45 14.29 -4.31 6.58
C VAL A 45 14.57 -3.32 5.45
N ILE A 46 13.97 -2.12 5.52
CA ILE A 46 14.16 -1.07 4.51
C ILE A 46 14.66 0.21 5.22
N PRO A 47 15.98 0.50 5.18
CA PRO A 47 16.61 1.54 6.00
C PRO A 47 16.48 2.94 5.36
N PHE A 48 15.24 3.36 5.09
CA PHE A 48 14.91 4.69 4.56
C PHE A 48 13.77 5.38 5.32
N MET A 49 13.32 4.79 6.43
CA MET A 49 12.07 5.18 7.11
C MET A 49 12.12 6.59 7.68
N ASP A 50 13.32 7.09 7.99
CA ASP A 50 13.57 8.47 8.40
C ASP A 50 13.08 9.51 7.36
N LYS A 51 13.05 9.14 6.08
CA LYS A 51 12.60 9.99 4.96
C LYS A 51 11.07 10.06 4.81
N TRP A 52 10.33 9.29 5.60
CA TRP A 52 8.90 9.09 5.43
C TRP A 52 8.12 9.43 6.69
N LYS A 53 6.86 9.80 6.48
CA LYS A 53 5.76 9.81 7.45
C LYS A 53 4.73 8.76 7.01
N ILE A 54 3.86 8.29 7.90
CA ILE A 54 2.84 7.29 7.56
C ILE A 54 1.45 7.71 8.03
N LEU A 55 0.44 7.30 7.28
CA LEU A 55 -0.95 7.21 7.74
C LEU A 55 -1.39 5.75 7.67
N THR A 56 -1.84 5.17 8.78
CA THR A 56 -2.36 3.79 8.85
C THR A 56 -3.87 3.74 8.72
N GLY A 57 -4.41 2.56 8.39
CA GLY A 57 -5.83 2.41 8.08
C GLY A 57 -6.79 2.68 9.23
N ASP A 58 -6.33 2.67 10.48
CA ASP A 58 -7.08 3.12 11.66
C ASP A 58 -6.90 4.61 11.99
N GLY A 59 -6.20 5.36 11.14
CA GLY A 59 -6.05 6.81 11.24
C GLY A 59 -4.86 7.27 12.08
N VAL A 60 -3.97 6.37 12.51
CA VAL A 60 -2.73 6.79 13.17
C VAL A 60 -1.81 7.43 12.14
N TYR A 61 -1.42 8.66 12.45
CA TYR A 61 -0.39 9.39 11.74
C TYR A 61 0.88 9.39 12.58
N GLU A 62 2.01 9.04 11.98
CA GLU A 62 3.32 9.07 12.63
C GLU A 62 4.35 9.74 11.71
N GLU A 63 5.18 10.60 12.28
CA GLU A 63 6.24 11.32 11.55
C GLU A 63 7.60 10.68 11.73
N ASP A 64 7.89 10.09 12.90
CA ASP A 64 9.15 9.39 13.13
C ASP A 64 8.94 7.88 13.02
N LEU A 65 9.38 7.34 11.89
CA LEU A 65 9.21 5.93 11.58
C LEU A 65 10.42 5.08 12.00
N VAL A 66 11.46 5.68 12.58
CA VAL A 66 12.58 4.93 13.14
C VAL A 66 12.08 4.13 14.34
N ASN A 67 12.17 2.80 14.26
CA ASN A 67 11.60 1.85 15.22
C ASN A 67 10.06 1.82 15.32
N PHE A 68 9.35 2.51 14.43
CA PHE A 68 7.89 2.47 14.41
C PHE A 68 7.40 1.15 13.82
N SER A 69 6.47 0.51 14.51
CA SER A 69 5.65 -0.57 13.97
C SER A 69 4.28 -0.52 14.62
N LYS A 70 3.28 -1.05 13.92
CA LYS A 70 1.90 -1.08 14.37
C LYS A 70 1.23 -2.36 13.89
N ASP A 71 0.87 -3.20 14.86
CA ASP A 71 0.24 -4.49 14.59
C ASP A 71 -1.01 -4.32 13.73
N ASN A 72 -1.19 -5.24 12.78
CA ASN A 72 -2.28 -5.27 11.80
C ASN A 72 -2.30 -4.15 10.74
N PHE A 73 -1.31 -3.25 10.73
CA PHE A 73 -1.23 -2.18 9.73
C PHE A 73 0.15 -2.05 9.10
N PHE A 74 1.20 -1.90 9.91
CA PHE A 74 2.56 -1.63 9.45
C PHE A 74 3.60 -2.37 10.30
N TYR A 75 4.08 -3.51 9.83
CA TYR A 75 4.93 -4.42 10.63
C TYR A 75 5.84 -5.25 9.74
N VAL A 76 6.67 -6.11 10.35
CA VAL A 76 7.53 -7.05 9.63
C VAL A 76 6.96 -8.46 9.73
N GLU A 77 6.93 -9.17 8.61
CA GLU A 77 6.72 -10.61 8.53
C GLU A 77 7.94 -11.30 7.92
N THR A 78 8.23 -12.52 8.36
CA THR A 78 9.30 -13.34 7.77
C THR A 78 8.66 -14.52 7.06
N GLU A 79 8.88 -14.62 5.74
CA GLU A 79 8.43 -15.75 4.91
C GLU A 79 9.62 -16.28 4.13
N ASN A 80 9.88 -17.60 4.22
CA ASN A 80 11.00 -18.27 3.54
C ASN A 80 12.34 -17.58 3.79
N GLU A 81 12.67 -17.33 5.06
CA GLU A 81 13.91 -16.67 5.51
C GLU A 81 14.10 -15.22 5.02
N THR A 82 13.10 -14.65 4.33
CA THR A 82 13.10 -13.26 3.87
C THR A 82 12.16 -12.44 4.74
N ASP A 83 12.63 -11.29 5.24
CA ASP A 83 11.79 -10.34 5.94
C ASP A 83 11.09 -9.40 4.94
N TRP A 84 9.86 -9.03 5.26
CA TRP A 84 9.00 -8.19 4.45
C TRP A 84 8.38 -7.10 5.29
N VAL A 85 8.38 -5.87 4.78
CA VAL A 85 7.58 -4.79 5.36
C VAL A 85 6.15 -4.94 4.87
N VAL A 86 5.23 -5.13 5.79
CA VAL A 86 3.81 -5.35 5.54
C VAL A 86 3.04 -4.04 5.67
N TYR A 87 2.27 -3.71 4.64
CA TYR A 87 1.26 -2.66 4.64
C TYR A 87 -0.11 -3.29 4.49
N LYS A 88 -0.94 -3.19 5.54
CA LYS A 88 -2.29 -3.76 5.58
C LYS A 88 -3.30 -2.68 5.90
N THR A 89 -4.41 -2.65 5.17
CA THR A 89 -5.47 -1.65 5.37
C THR A 89 -6.85 -2.21 5.02
N PRO A 90 -7.90 -1.90 5.81
CA PRO A 90 -9.27 -2.34 5.51
C PRO A 90 -9.84 -1.59 4.30
N ASN A 91 -11.01 -1.99 3.82
CA ASN A 91 -11.77 -1.23 2.83
C ASN A 91 -12.25 0.11 3.42
N SER A 92 -12.72 0.09 4.66
CA SER A 92 -13.21 1.25 5.40
C SER A 92 -12.57 1.31 6.78
N GLY A 93 -11.66 2.25 6.95
CA GLY A 93 -11.13 2.65 8.26
C GLY A 93 -11.26 4.15 8.44
N ILE A 94 -10.22 4.79 8.94
CA ILE A 94 -10.15 6.26 9.06
C ILE A 94 -9.33 6.79 7.88
N THR A 95 -9.93 7.67 7.07
CA THR A 95 -9.31 8.19 5.86
C THR A 95 -8.62 9.53 6.08
N SER A 96 -7.77 9.94 5.14
CA SER A 96 -7.27 11.32 5.09
C SER A 96 -8.39 12.29 4.73
N LYS A 97 -8.21 13.58 5.04
CA LYS A 97 -9.16 14.64 4.65
C LYS A 97 -9.35 14.74 3.13
N THR A 98 -8.35 14.31 2.37
CA THR A 98 -8.27 14.41 0.91
C THR A 98 -8.85 13.20 0.18
N SER A 99 -9.32 12.15 0.88
CA SER A 99 -9.75 10.92 0.22
C SER A 99 -10.87 10.18 0.97
N SER A 100 -11.69 9.45 0.21
CA SER A 100 -12.65 8.47 0.75
C SER A 100 -12.10 7.05 0.83
N ASN A 101 -10.83 6.85 0.47
CA ASN A 101 -10.16 5.55 0.43
C ASN A 101 -9.22 5.41 1.62
N THR A 102 -9.21 4.22 2.22
CA THR A 102 -8.36 3.91 3.39
C THR A 102 -6.96 3.52 2.93
N ARG A 103 -5.93 3.84 3.73
CA ARG A 103 -4.53 3.54 3.40
C ARG A 103 -3.74 3.14 4.63
N THR A 104 -2.77 2.27 4.42
CA THR A 104 -1.56 2.21 5.25
C THR A 104 -0.39 2.50 4.31
N GLU A 105 0.06 3.74 4.31
CA GLU A 105 0.88 4.27 3.22
C GLU A 105 1.84 5.35 3.72
N LEU A 106 3.09 5.25 3.25
CA LEU A 106 4.14 6.24 3.46
C LEU A 106 3.90 7.46 2.57
N GLY A 107 4.20 8.66 3.07
CA GLY A 107 4.35 9.89 2.29
C GLY A 107 5.74 10.49 2.52
N GLU A 108 6.45 10.80 1.43
CA GLU A 108 7.82 11.30 1.51
C GLU A 108 7.83 12.66 2.22
N LYS A 109 8.81 12.88 3.10
CA LYS A 109 8.97 14.17 3.79
C LYS A 109 9.57 15.23 2.87
N LYS A 110 10.53 14.84 2.03
CA LYS A 110 11.12 15.73 1.03
C LYS A 110 10.11 15.90 -0.10
N HIS A 111 9.83 17.15 -0.44
CA HIS A 111 9.08 17.49 -1.63
C HIS A 111 10.03 18.02 -2.71
N TRP A 112 9.60 17.97 -3.96
CA TRP A 112 10.39 18.32 -5.13
C TRP A 112 9.47 18.67 -6.30
N ILE A 113 9.94 19.47 -7.25
CA ILE A 113 9.22 19.73 -8.51
C ILE A 113 9.72 18.75 -9.60
N PRO A 114 8.93 18.43 -10.64
CA PRO A 114 9.34 17.47 -11.67
C PRO A 114 10.70 17.77 -12.30
N GLU A 115 11.05 19.05 -12.47
CA GLU A 115 12.31 19.52 -13.03
C GLU A 115 13.54 19.13 -12.19
N GLU A 116 13.42 19.17 -10.86
CA GLU A 116 14.43 18.64 -9.94
C GLU A 116 14.41 17.11 -9.95
N GLY A 117 13.20 16.56 -9.87
CA GLY A 117 12.93 15.14 -9.97
C GLY A 117 13.32 14.34 -8.74
N GLY A 118 13.14 13.03 -8.87
CA GLY A 118 13.39 12.06 -7.82
C GLY A 118 13.22 10.64 -8.33
N LYS A 119 13.67 9.67 -7.55
CA LYS A 119 13.52 8.25 -7.85
C LYS A 119 12.90 7.51 -6.68
N LEU A 120 11.88 6.71 -6.96
CA LEU A 120 11.29 5.72 -6.05
C LEU A 120 11.40 4.32 -6.68
N THR A 121 11.89 3.35 -5.91
CA THR A 121 11.84 1.94 -6.29
C THR A 121 11.07 1.11 -5.27
N GLY A 122 10.54 -0.01 -5.71
CA GLY A 122 9.96 -1.01 -4.82
C GLY A 122 9.94 -2.40 -5.46
N THR A 123 10.43 -3.40 -4.74
CA THR A 123 10.19 -4.83 -5.02
C THR A 123 9.21 -5.35 -4.00
N LEU A 124 8.07 -5.82 -4.48
CA LEU A 124 6.93 -6.18 -3.63
C LEU A 124 6.19 -7.41 -4.15
N LYS A 125 5.28 -7.90 -3.32
CA LYS A 125 4.20 -8.81 -3.72
C LYS A 125 2.90 -8.36 -3.07
N VAL A 126 1.80 -8.52 -3.78
CA VAL A 126 0.46 -8.29 -3.21
C VAL A 126 -0.02 -9.59 -2.59
N LYS A 127 -0.38 -9.55 -1.30
CA LYS A 127 -0.89 -10.72 -0.56
C LYS A 127 -2.41 -10.79 -0.60
N ASN A 128 -3.08 -9.64 -0.60
CA ASN A 128 -4.53 -9.59 -0.68
C ASN A 128 -5.02 -8.28 -1.33
N VAL A 129 -6.17 -8.35 -2.01
CA VAL A 129 -7.03 -7.21 -2.35
C VAL A 129 -8.44 -7.53 -1.85
N SER A 130 -9.31 -6.53 -1.77
CA SER A 130 -10.71 -6.78 -1.37
C SER A 130 -11.31 -7.90 -2.22
N THR A 131 -11.94 -8.88 -1.58
CA THR A 131 -12.66 -9.98 -2.27
C THR A 131 -14.12 -9.64 -2.56
N THR A 132 -14.60 -8.49 -2.07
CA THR A 132 -15.96 -7.98 -2.27
C THR A 132 -15.94 -6.64 -3.01
N GLY A 133 -16.99 -6.39 -3.81
CA GLY A 133 -17.09 -5.22 -4.67
C GLY A 133 -18.05 -5.44 -5.83
N ASP A 134 -18.48 -4.34 -6.43
CA ASP A 134 -19.20 -4.32 -7.71
C ASP A 134 -18.17 -4.37 -8.84
N ALA A 135 -18.17 -5.45 -9.62
CA ALA A 135 -17.21 -5.63 -10.70
C ALA A 135 -17.35 -4.64 -11.86
N THR A 136 -18.46 -3.90 -11.95
CA THR A 136 -18.63 -2.79 -12.91
C THR A 136 -17.90 -1.52 -12.44
N SER A 137 -17.49 -1.45 -11.18
CA SER A 137 -16.70 -0.36 -10.63
C SER A 137 -15.21 -0.52 -10.98
N PRO A 138 -14.61 0.43 -11.72
CA PRO A 138 -13.21 0.31 -12.17
C PRO A 138 -12.20 0.10 -11.05
N SER A 139 -12.39 0.76 -9.90
CA SER A 139 -11.47 0.71 -8.76
C SER A 139 -11.70 -0.46 -7.81
N ALA A 140 -12.79 -1.24 -7.98
CA ALA A 140 -13.02 -2.42 -7.16
C ALA A 140 -11.86 -3.43 -7.29
N PHE A 141 -11.60 -4.14 -6.18
CA PHE A 141 -10.59 -5.21 -6.11
C PHE A 141 -9.15 -4.76 -6.45
N SER A 142 -8.83 -3.48 -6.21
CA SER A 142 -7.51 -2.93 -6.50
C SER A 142 -6.88 -2.21 -5.31
N VAL A 143 -5.55 -2.16 -5.34
CA VAL A 143 -4.71 -1.45 -4.37
C VAL A 143 -3.66 -0.66 -5.14
N VAL A 144 -3.42 0.58 -4.72
CA VAL A 144 -2.31 1.40 -5.20
C VAL A 144 -1.09 1.12 -4.33
N VAL A 145 0.07 0.90 -4.97
CA VAL A 145 1.32 0.44 -4.32
C VAL A 145 2.46 1.46 -4.40
N GLY A 146 2.32 2.49 -5.23
CA GLY A 146 3.30 3.57 -5.40
C GLY A 146 2.68 4.75 -6.12
N GLN A 147 3.05 5.97 -5.72
CA GLN A 147 2.49 7.20 -6.29
C GLN A 147 3.51 8.33 -6.33
N ILE A 148 3.26 9.29 -7.21
CA ILE A 148 3.62 10.70 -7.01
C ILE A 148 2.31 11.42 -6.71
N HIS A 149 2.30 12.26 -5.67
CA HIS A 149 1.13 13.07 -5.30
C HIS A 149 1.56 14.53 -5.23
N SER A 150 0.76 15.42 -5.81
CA SER A 150 0.99 16.86 -5.71
C SER A 150 0.72 17.37 -4.29
N GLY A 151 1.61 18.16 -3.74
CA GLY A 151 1.49 18.78 -2.41
C GLY A 151 0.76 20.12 -2.42
N GLU A 152 0.32 20.58 -3.59
CA GLU A 152 -0.33 21.88 -3.76
C GLU A 152 -1.32 21.87 -4.93
N GLY A 153 -1.88 23.04 -5.26
CA GLY A 153 -2.77 23.19 -6.41
C GLY A 153 -4.00 22.30 -6.31
N HIS A 154 -4.15 21.40 -7.28
CA HIS A 154 -5.27 20.46 -7.34
C HIS A 154 -5.08 19.20 -6.50
N GLU A 155 -3.88 18.98 -5.96
CA GLU A 155 -3.51 17.78 -5.21
C GLU A 155 -3.76 16.48 -6.02
N ASN A 156 -3.66 16.56 -7.35
CA ASN A 156 -3.79 15.41 -8.25
C ASN A 156 -2.51 14.56 -8.27
N GLU A 157 -2.60 13.37 -8.86
CA GLU A 157 -1.48 12.42 -8.88
C GLU A 157 -0.88 12.21 -10.29
N PRO A 158 0.37 12.68 -10.55
CA PRO A 158 1.09 12.40 -11.79
C PRO A 158 1.25 10.90 -12.08
N ILE A 159 1.29 10.05 -11.05
CA ILE A 159 1.23 8.60 -11.21
C ILE A 159 0.61 7.93 -10.01
N LYS A 160 -0.21 6.91 -10.28
CA LYS A 160 -0.63 5.89 -9.32
C LYS A 160 -0.40 4.50 -9.92
N ILE A 161 0.42 3.66 -9.30
CA ILE A 161 0.66 2.27 -9.71
C ILE A 161 -0.33 1.36 -8.98
N TYR A 162 -1.11 0.59 -9.72
CA TYR A 162 -2.14 -0.31 -9.21
C TYR A 162 -1.75 -1.77 -9.38
N TYR A 163 -2.25 -2.58 -8.47
CA TYR A 163 -2.54 -3.99 -8.69
C TYR A 163 -4.05 -4.23 -8.53
N LYS A 164 -4.67 -4.93 -9.48
CA LYS A 164 -6.09 -5.30 -9.45
C LYS A 164 -6.26 -6.78 -9.72
N LYS A 165 -7.11 -7.46 -8.94
CA LYS A 165 -7.40 -8.87 -9.19
C LYS A 165 -8.86 -9.19 -8.88
N PHE A 166 -9.60 -9.67 -9.88
CA PHE A 166 -10.97 -10.10 -9.68
C PHE A 166 -11.05 -11.34 -8.77
N PRO A 167 -12.16 -11.51 -8.02
CA PRO A 167 -12.42 -12.71 -7.24
C PRO A 167 -12.41 -13.97 -8.12
N GLY A 168 -11.88 -15.07 -7.60
CA GLY A 168 -11.80 -16.35 -8.31
C GLY A 168 -10.67 -16.47 -9.34
N HIS A 169 -10.09 -15.36 -9.81
CA HIS A 169 -8.91 -15.43 -10.68
C HIS A 169 -7.70 -15.98 -9.91
N THR A 170 -6.70 -16.51 -10.61
CA THR A 170 -5.35 -16.77 -10.10
C THR A 170 -4.47 -15.54 -10.33
N LYS A 171 -4.58 -14.92 -11.51
CA LYS A 171 -3.80 -13.75 -11.91
C LYS A 171 -4.57 -12.43 -11.83
N GLY A 172 -3.90 -11.41 -11.33
CA GLY A 172 -4.31 -10.00 -11.39
C GLY A 172 -3.60 -9.25 -12.50
N SER A 173 -3.79 -7.95 -12.53
CA SER A 173 -3.16 -7.02 -13.48
C SER A 173 -2.40 -5.93 -12.74
N VAL A 174 -1.28 -5.52 -13.31
CA VAL A 174 -0.52 -4.34 -12.90
C VAL A 174 -0.71 -3.30 -13.98
N PHE A 175 -1.04 -2.07 -13.58
CA PHE A 175 -1.20 -0.93 -14.47
C PHE A 175 -0.89 0.35 -13.70
N TRP A 176 -0.78 1.46 -14.40
CA TRP A 176 -0.60 2.76 -13.79
C TRP A 176 -1.55 3.79 -14.39
N ASN A 177 -1.95 4.76 -13.57
CA ASN A 177 -2.78 5.87 -13.99
C ASN A 177 -1.99 7.17 -13.97
N TYR A 178 -2.20 8.01 -14.98
CA TYR A 178 -1.85 9.42 -15.01
C TYR A 178 -3.12 10.25 -14.79
N GLU A 179 -3.19 11.04 -13.72
CA GLU A 179 -4.27 12.01 -13.54
C GLU A 179 -3.85 13.36 -14.12
N ILE A 180 -4.72 13.96 -14.95
CA ILE A 180 -4.40 15.26 -15.54
C ILE A 180 -4.33 16.36 -14.48
N ASN A 181 -3.38 17.30 -14.62
CA ASN A 181 -3.45 18.56 -13.90
C ASN A 181 -4.44 19.52 -14.60
N THR A 182 -5.72 19.36 -14.25
CA THR A 182 -6.84 19.99 -14.97
C THR A 182 -6.66 21.50 -15.16
N GLU A 183 -6.98 22.00 -16.35
CA GLU A 183 -7.11 23.43 -16.58
C GLU A 183 -8.38 23.97 -15.88
N GLY A 184 -8.24 25.03 -15.09
CA GLY A 184 -9.35 25.63 -14.37
C GLY A 184 -9.81 24.77 -13.18
N ASP A 185 -11.09 24.40 -13.15
CA ASP A 185 -11.72 23.67 -12.04
C ASP A 185 -11.44 22.16 -12.10
N ASN A 186 -11.09 21.56 -10.96
CA ASN A 186 -10.66 20.16 -10.89
C ASN A 186 -11.81 19.13 -10.95
N SER A 187 -13.06 19.54 -11.10
CA SER A 187 -14.20 18.63 -11.30
C SER A 187 -14.17 17.90 -12.65
N GLY A 188 -13.47 18.48 -13.64
CA GLY A 188 -13.26 17.90 -14.95
C GLY A 188 -12.13 16.87 -15.04
N ARG A 189 -11.43 16.57 -13.94
CA ARG A 189 -10.27 15.68 -13.94
C ARG A 189 -10.62 14.23 -14.27
N TRP A 190 -9.63 13.52 -14.79
CA TRP A 190 -9.72 12.10 -15.12
C TRP A 190 -8.34 11.44 -15.11
N ASP A 191 -8.36 10.13 -15.01
CA ASP A 191 -7.18 9.29 -15.02
C ASP A 191 -7.11 8.53 -16.34
N TYR A 192 -5.99 8.64 -17.04
CA TYR A 192 -5.65 7.74 -18.14
C TYR A 192 -4.86 6.56 -17.61
N SER A 193 -5.30 5.34 -17.94
CA SER A 193 -4.72 4.10 -17.44
C SER A 193 -3.95 3.35 -18.52
N SER A 194 -2.75 2.90 -18.18
CA SER A 194 -1.86 2.12 -19.05
C SER A 194 -1.53 0.77 -18.41
N ALA A 195 -1.83 -0.32 -19.11
CA ALA A 195 -1.53 -1.68 -18.67
C ALA A 195 -0.02 -1.94 -18.66
N VAL A 196 0.48 -2.59 -17.61
CA VAL A 196 1.84 -3.15 -17.54
C VAL A 196 1.77 -4.64 -17.89
N TRP A 197 1.02 -5.41 -17.10
CA TRP A 197 0.73 -6.82 -17.34
C TRP A 197 -0.75 -7.09 -17.08
N GLY A 198 -1.42 -7.76 -18.00
CA GLY A 198 -2.87 -7.95 -17.98
C GLY A 198 -3.64 -6.74 -18.49
N TYR A 199 -4.63 -6.28 -17.72
CA TYR A 199 -5.53 -5.19 -18.11
C TYR A 199 -5.21 -3.86 -17.43
N ASP A 200 -5.71 -2.77 -18.03
CA ASP A 200 -5.76 -1.46 -17.39
C ASP A 200 -7.04 -1.27 -16.54
N PHE A 201 -7.18 -0.09 -15.92
CA PHE A 201 -8.27 0.27 -15.02
C PHE A 201 -9.67 0.18 -15.66
N SER A 202 -9.78 0.39 -16.97
CA SER A 202 -11.05 0.41 -17.72
C SER A 202 -11.67 -0.98 -17.88
N LYS A 203 -10.90 -2.05 -17.71
CA LYS A 203 -11.45 -3.40 -17.75
C LYS A 203 -12.28 -3.69 -16.50
N VAL A 204 -13.58 -3.84 -16.73
CA VAL A 204 -14.60 -4.12 -15.72
C VAL A 204 -15.42 -5.35 -16.08
N GLY A 205 -16.17 -5.85 -15.11
CA GLY A 205 -17.19 -6.86 -15.29
C GLY A 205 -18.40 -6.34 -16.07
N THR A 206 -19.16 -7.25 -16.69
CA THR A 206 -20.42 -6.91 -17.38
C THR A 206 -21.62 -6.82 -16.44
N GLY A 207 -21.43 -7.18 -15.18
CA GLY A 207 -22.40 -7.04 -14.09
C GLY A 207 -21.68 -7.11 -12.75
N ALA A 208 -22.36 -6.72 -11.66
CA ALA A 208 -21.73 -6.57 -10.35
C ALA A 208 -21.01 -7.83 -9.83
N ALA A 209 -21.50 -9.02 -10.21
CA ALA A 209 -20.92 -10.32 -9.86
C ALA A 209 -20.45 -11.12 -11.10
N THR A 210 -20.22 -10.46 -12.24
CA THR A 210 -19.77 -11.11 -13.47
C THR A 210 -18.44 -10.52 -13.89
N PHE A 211 -17.37 -11.30 -13.74
CA PHE A 211 -16.00 -10.85 -13.96
C PHE A 211 -15.57 -11.06 -15.43
N PRO A 212 -14.63 -10.25 -15.95
CA PRO A 212 -14.02 -10.52 -17.24
C PRO A 212 -13.16 -11.80 -17.19
N GLU A 213 -12.75 -12.31 -18.36
CA GLU A 213 -11.77 -13.41 -18.42
C GLU A 213 -10.45 -13.03 -17.74
N GLU A 214 -9.78 -14.01 -17.13
CA GLU A 214 -8.51 -13.84 -16.46
C GLU A 214 -7.40 -13.34 -17.43
N PRO A 215 -6.60 -12.32 -17.03
CA PRO A 215 -5.47 -11.87 -17.84
C PRO A 215 -4.41 -12.97 -17.96
N LYS A 216 -4.03 -13.33 -19.19
CA LYS A 216 -3.10 -14.43 -19.48
C LYS A 216 -1.68 -14.14 -18.98
N ASP A 217 -1.25 -12.91 -19.17
CA ASP A 217 0.06 -12.34 -18.84
C ASP A 217 0.10 -11.67 -17.46
N GLY A 218 -0.96 -11.80 -16.66
CA GLY A 218 -1.08 -11.16 -15.35
C GLY A 218 -0.17 -11.72 -14.26
N ILE A 219 -0.12 -11.01 -13.13
CA ILE A 219 0.69 -11.30 -11.92
C ILE A 219 -0.20 -11.93 -10.85
N ALA A 220 0.20 -13.04 -10.24
CA ALA A 220 -0.56 -13.67 -9.17
C ALA A 220 -0.40 -12.96 -7.81
N LEU A 221 -1.30 -13.24 -6.86
CA LEU A 221 -1.02 -12.92 -5.45
C LEU A 221 0.22 -13.72 -5.00
N ASN A 222 1.03 -13.11 -4.13
CA ASN A 222 2.34 -13.62 -3.67
C ASN A 222 3.45 -13.65 -4.72
N GLU A 223 3.17 -13.31 -5.97
CA GLU A 223 4.19 -13.18 -7.00
C GLU A 223 4.91 -11.83 -6.87
N GLU A 224 6.24 -11.86 -6.95
CA GLU A 224 7.05 -10.66 -6.81
C GLU A 224 7.11 -9.89 -8.12
N PHE A 225 6.96 -8.56 -8.04
CA PHE A 225 7.31 -7.66 -9.12
C PHE A 225 8.01 -6.43 -8.55
N SER A 226 8.71 -5.72 -9.43
CA SER A 226 9.38 -4.46 -9.09
C SER A 226 8.93 -3.33 -9.99
N TYR A 227 8.91 -2.12 -9.43
CA TYR A 227 8.77 -0.90 -10.18
C TYR A 227 9.90 0.09 -9.87
N GLU A 228 10.22 0.92 -10.85
CA GLU A 228 10.98 2.15 -10.72
C GLU A 228 10.15 3.30 -11.27
N ILE A 229 10.02 4.37 -10.47
CA ILE A 229 9.56 5.68 -10.91
C ILE A 229 10.77 6.60 -10.86
N ASN A 230 11.31 6.97 -12.02
CA ASN A 230 12.46 7.87 -12.13
C ASN A 230 12.05 9.14 -12.87
N VAL A 231 11.87 10.26 -12.16
CA VAL A 231 11.57 11.55 -12.77
C VAL A 231 12.88 12.31 -12.93
N TYR A 232 13.37 12.45 -14.16
CA TYR A 232 14.62 13.15 -14.45
C TYR A 232 14.33 14.33 -15.39
N LYS A 233 14.65 15.54 -14.92
CA LYS A 233 14.46 16.80 -15.67
C LYS A 233 13.03 16.97 -16.22
N GLY A 234 12.03 16.68 -15.38
CA GLY A 234 10.61 16.82 -15.73
C GLY A 234 10.01 15.68 -16.53
N ILE A 235 10.79 14.64 -16.86
CA ILE A 235 10.31 13.47 -17.61
C ILE A 235 10.28 12.26 -16.68
N MET A 236 9.12 11.62 -16.58
CA MET A 236 8.92 10.41 -15.81
C MET A 236 9.22 9.17 -16.66
N TYR A 237 10.20 8.39 -16.22
CA TYR A 237 10.58 7.10 -16.78
C TYR A 237 10.12 6.01 -15.82
N LEU A 238 9.33 5.08 -16.33
CA LEU A 238 8.84 3.94 -15.56
C LEU A 238 9.49 2.66 -16.07
N THR A 239 9.90 1.81 -15.14
CA THR A 239 10.35 0.45 -15.45
C THR A 239 9.65 -0.53 -14.54
N PHE A 240 9.08 -1.59 -15.11
CA PHE A 240 8.44 -2.68 -14.40
C PHE A 240 9.10 -4.00 -14.77
N THR A 241 9.44 -4.81 -13.77
CA THR A 241 10.07 -6.12 -13.95
C THR A 241 9.43 -7.18 -13.05
N SER A 242 9.20 -8.38 -13.57
CA SER A 242 8.84 -9.57 -12.80
C SER A 242 9.55 -10.78 -13.41
N GLU A 243 9.96 -11.75 -12.60
CA GLU A 243 10.63 -12.96 -13.09
C GLU A 243 9.68 -13.76 -13.99
N GLY A 244 10.12 -14.11 -15.20
CA GLY A 244 9.29 -14.81 -16.18
C GLY A 244 8.30 -13.91 -16.94
N HIS A 245 8.32 -12.60 -16.70
CA HIS A 245 7.52 -11.60 -17.41
C HIS A 245 8.41 -10.65 -18.23
N GLU A 246 7.87 -10.13 -19.33
CA GLU A 246 8.58 -9.10 -20.10
C GLU A 246 8.76 -7.83 -19.25
N THR A 247 9.95 -7.23 -19.35
CA THR A 247 10.20 -5.90 -18.77
C THR A 247 9.44 -4.85 -19.57
N VAL A 248 8.62 -4.06 -18.89
CA VAL A 248 7.80 -3.01 -19.52
C VAL A 248 8.30 -1.64 -19.09
N LYS A 249 8.43 -0.72 -20.05
CA LYS A 249 8.91 0.64 -19.81
C LYS A 249 7.95 1.67 -20.38
N PHE A 250 7.85 2.81 -19.71
CA PHE A 250 7.08 3.96 -20.18
C PHE A 250 7.89 5.25 -20.05
N THR A 251 7.52 6.25 -20.84
CA THR A 251 8.04 7.61 -20.75
C THR A 251 6.88 8.57 -20.85
N LYS A 252 6.79 9.50 -19.90
CA LYS A 252 5.74 10.52 -19.84
C LYS A 252 6.36 11.85 -19.42
N SER A 253 6.13 12.91 -20.20
CA SER A 253 6.48 14.26 -19.77
C SER A 253 5.55 14.70 -18.64
N LEU A 254 6.11 15.24 -17.55
CA LEU A 254 5.36 15.90 -16.49
C LEU A 254 5.38 17.43 -16.62
N ILE A 255 6.07 17.96 -17.63
CA ILE A 255 6.28 19.40 -17.85
C ILE A 255 5.71 19.90 -19.19
N ALA A 256 5.09 18.99 -19.95
CA ALA A 256 4.40 19.30 -21.20
C ALA A 256 3.26 18.30 -21.35
N SER A 257 2.03 18.82 -21.48
CA SER A 257 0.84 17.99 -21.55
C SER A 257 0.66 17.37 -22.93
N ASP A 258 0.23 16.11 -22.94
CA ASP A 258 -0.31 15.43 -24.13
C ASP A 258 -1.82 15.65 -24.29
N PHE A 259 -2.45 16.36 -23.35
CA PHE A 259 -3.91 16.42 -23.17
C PHE A 259 -4.43 17.86 -23.04
N ALA A 260 -3.69 18.82 -23.59
CA ALA A 260 -4.03 20.25 -23.52
C ALA A 260 -5.22 20.65 -24.40
N LYS A 261 -5.63 19.78 -25.33
CA LYS A 261 -6.77 20.03 -26.23
C LYS A 261 -7.79 18.92 -26.13
N LYS A 262 -9.04 19.25 -26.45
CA LYS A 262 -10.16 18.30 -26.38
C LYS A 262 -9.99 17.14 -27.35
N GLU A 263 -9.37 17.39 -28.49
CA GLU A 263 -9.09 16.38 -29.52
C GLU A 263 -8.03 15.36 -29.07
N ASP A 264 -7.20 15.72 -28.07
CA ASP A 264 -6.16 14.85 -27.53
C ASP A 264 -6.68 13.97 -26.38
N ILE A 265 -7.93 14.14 -25.94
CA ILE A 265 -8.54 13.32 -24.90
C ILE A 265 -8.67 11.86 -25.40
N PRO A 266 -8.05 10.88 -24.72
CA PRO A 266 -8.09 9.49 -25.16
C PRO A 266 -9.51 8.90 -25.16
N GLN A 267 -9.79 7.99 -26.10
CA GLN A 267 -11.08 7.28 -26.16
C GLN A 267 -11.43 6.56 -24.85
N GLN A 268 -10.43 6.01 -24.14
CA GLN A 268 -10.59 5.40 -22.82
C GLN A 268 -11.30 6.36 -21.84
N ILE A 269 -11.01 7.65 -21.89
CA ILE A 269 -11.60 8.66 -21.00
C ILE A 269 -13.06 8.91 -21.38
N ILE A 270 -13.35 8.97 -22.68
CA ILE A 270 -14.72 9.13 -23.18
C ILE A 270 -15.57 7.95 -22.73
N ASP A 271 -15.07 6.73 -22.90
CA ASP A 271 -15.81 5.51 -22.56
C ASP A 271 -16.04 5.37 -21.05
N VAL A 272 -15.06 5.75 -20.22
CA VAL A 272 -15.12 5.56 -18.77
C VAL A 272 -15.88 6.68 -18.05
N TYR A 273 -15.73 7.93 -18.48
CA TYR A 273 -16.12 9.11 -17.70
C TYR A 273 -17.20 9.99 -18.33
N SER A 274 -17.30 10.09 -19.66
CA SER A 274 -18.13 11.13 -20.31
C SER A 274 -19.63 11.02 -20.00
N ALA A 275 -20.12 9.81 -19.73
CA ALA A 275 -21.51 9.58 -19.31
C ALA A 275 -21.78 9.91 -17.83
N LYS A 276 -20.73 10.07 -17.01
CA LYS A 276 -20.82 10.21 -15.55
C LYS A 276 -20.48 11.61 -15.05
N ARG A 277 -19.59 12.32 -15.76
CA ARG A 277 -19.10 13.65 -15.38
C ARG A 277 -18.52 14.41 -16.57
N THR A 278 -18.29 15.70 -16.34
CA THR A 278 -17.54 16.55 -17.28
C THR A 278 -16.12 16.04 -17.42
N VAL A 279 -15.59 16.11 -18.64
CA VAL A 279 -14.23 15.75 -19.01
C VAL A 279 -13.50 17.02 -19.44
N GLY A 280 -12.54 17.46 -18.64
CA GLY A 280 -11.72 18.65 -18.86
C GLY A 280 -10.47 18.35 -19.68
N VAL A 281 -9.73 19.41 -20.03
CA VAL A 281 -8.38 19.30 -20.59
C VAL A 281 -7.34 19.54 -19.49
N GLU A 282 -6.11 19.12 -19.73
CA GLU A 282 -4.98 19.42 -18.85
C GLU A 282 -4.37 20.80 -19.18
N ARG A 283 -3.71 21.44 -18.20
CA ARG A 283 -2.91 22.66 -18.46
C ARG A 283 -1.76 22.32 -19.42
N GLU A 284 -1.40 23.22 -20.34
CA GLU A 284 -0.30 22.99 -21.31
C GLU A 284 1.03 22.57 -20.64
N ILE A 285 1.32 23.12 -19.46
CA ILE A 285 2.53 22.85 -18.69
C ILE A 285 2.46 21.59 -17.81
N ALA A 286 1.34 20.86 -17.82
CA ALA A 286 1.08 19.71 -16.96
C ALA A 286 1.38 20.02 -15.47
N TYR A 287 2.40 19.39 -14.89
CA TYR A 287 2.84 19.56 -13.49
C TYR A 287 4.13 20.39 -13.35
N ALA A 288 4.59 21.09 -14.40
CA ALA A 288 5.80 21.91 -14.34
C ALA A 288 5.77 22.89 -13.16
N GLY A 289 6.84 22.89 -12.36
CA GLY A 289 6.98 23.73 -11.18
C GLY A 289 6.05 23.40 -10.00
N GLU A 290 5.18 22.40 -10.11
CA GLU A 290 4.26 22.01 -9.03
C GLU A 290 4.96 21.10 -8.03
N ILE A 291 4.81 21.39 -6.73
CA ILE A 291 5.42 20.63 -5.64
C ILE A 291 4.81 19.23 -5.58
N ASN A 292 5.67 18.21 -5.59
CA ASN A 292 5.32 16.80 -5.55
C ASN A 292 6.09 16.06 -4.45
N TYR A 293 5.60 14.88 -4.09
CA TYR A 293 6.29 13.95 -3.19
C TYR A 293 5.89 12.50 -3.51
N PHE A 294 6.76 11.55 -3.21
CA PHE A 294 6.44 10.13 -3.40
C PHE A 294 5.52 9.58 -2.32
N LYS A 295 4.79 8.51 -2.64
CA LYS A 295 4.06 7.66 -1.69
C LYS A 295 4.27 6.18 -2.00
N GLN A 296 4.29 5.34 -0.96
CA GLN A 296 4.49 3.89 -1.10
C GLN A 296 3.77 3.12 0.01
N GLY A 297 3.14 1.99 -0.32
CA GLY A 297 2.48 1.12 0.67
C GLY A 297 1.24 0.43 0.12
N ALA A 298 0.15 0.45 0.90
CA ALA A 298 -1.14 -0.09 0.50
C ALA A 298 -2.22 1.00 0.59
N TYR A 299 -2.57 1.61 -0.55
CA TYR A 299 -3.69 2.54 -0.67
C TYR A 299 -4.88 1.83 -1.33
N ASN A 300 -5.82 1.39 -0.48
CA ASN A 300 -6.92 0.52 -0.90
C ASN A 300 -7.98 1.28 -1.68
N GLN A 301 -8.32 0.79 -2.86
CA GLN A 301 -9.26 1.46 -3.77
C GLN A 301 -10.68 0.89 -3.65
N ALA A 302 -10.84 -0.20 -2.89
CA ALA A 302 -12.12 -0.75 -2.50
C ALA A 302 -12.70 0.02 -1.29
N ASN A 303 -13.94 0.47 -1.43
CA ASN A 303 -14.68 1.20 -0.41
C ASN A 303 -16.21 1.00 -0.60
N ILE A 304 -17.05 1.67 0.21
CA ILE A 304 -18.50 1.51 0.11
C ILE A 304 -19.08 1.91 -1.27
N LYS A 305 -18.49 2.91 -1.93
CA LYS A 305 -18.89 3.38 -3.28
C LYS A 305 -18.50 2.39 -4.39
N THR A 306 -17.55 1.49 -4.14
CA THR A 306 -17.22 0.40 -5.07
C THR A 306 -18.06 -0.85 -4.81
N GLY A 307 -19.11 -0.77 -3.97
CA GLY A 307 -19.93 -1.92 -3.59
C GLY A 307 -19.20 -2.93 -2.68
N SER A 308 -18.04 -2.56 -2.14
CA SER A 308 -17.25 -3.44 -1.28
C SER A 308 -17.84 -3.47 0.13
N GLN A 309 -17.82 -4.65 0.77
CA GLN A 309 -18.32 -4.81 2.12
C GLN A 309 -17.38 -4.13 3.11
N THR A 310 -17.93 -3.23 3.94
CA THR A 310 -17.17 -2.42 4.90
C THR A 310 -17.48 -2.75 6.36
N TYR A 311 -18.51 -3.58 6.61
CA TYR A 311 -18.94 -3.97 7.97
C TYR A 311 -19.06 -2.80 8.95
N GLU A 312 -19.68 -1.69 8.49
CA GLU A 312 -19.86 -0.47 9.28
C GLU A 312 -18.54 0.13 9.81
N GLY A 313 -17.41 -0.17 9.15
CA GLY A 313 -16.08 0.28 9.55
C GLY A 313 -15.40 -0.60 10.60
N ASP A 314 -15.98 -1.75 10.97
CA ASP A 314 -15.35 -2.72 11.87
C ASP A 314 -14.15 -3.38 11.18
N ILE A 315 -12.94 -2.93 11.54
CA ILE A 315 -11.68 -3.38 10.92
C ILE A 315 -11.45 -4.87 11.15
N THR A 316 -11.75 -5.38 12.35
CA THR A 316 -11.56 -6.80 12.68
C THR A 316 -12.44 -7.70 11.82
N LYS A 317 -13.72 -7.33 11.65
CA LYS A 317 -14.62 -8.06 10.74
C LYS A 317 -14.17 -7.96 9.29
N GLN A 318 -13.72 -6.79 8.85
CA GLN A 318 -13.20 -6.62 7.49
C GLN A 318 -12.01 -7.54 7.21
N TYR A 319 -11.05 -7.62 8.14
CA TYR A 319 -9.90 -8.53 8.04
C TYR A 319 -10.31 -10.00 8.06
N ALA A 320 -11.26 -10.38 8.91
CA ALA A 320 -11.77 -11.75 8.99
C ALA A 320 -12.52 -12.21 7.73
N ASN A 321 -13.00 -11.27 6.90
CA ASN A 321 -13.86 -11.58 5.75
C ASN A 321 -13.26 -11.16 4.38
N GLY A 322 -11.97 -10.82 4.31
CA GLY A 322 -11.32 -10.48 3.03
C GLY A 322 -11.58 -9.08 2.50
N SER A 323 -12.16 -8.18 3.30
CA SER A 323 -12.42 -6.77 2.95
C SER A 323 -11.23 -5.87 3.28
N TYR A 324 -10.06 -6.16 2.69
CA TYR A 324 -8.83 -5.42 2.92
C TYR A 324 -7.84 -5.56 1.77
N ALA A 325 -6.85 -4.67 1.73
CA ALA A 325 -5.66 -4.83 0.90
C ALA A 325 -4.44 -5.09 1.79
N GLU A 326 -3.51 -5.92 1.28
CA GLU A 326 -2.26 -6.25 1.97
C GLU A 326 -1.12 -6.37 0.95
N VAL A 327 -0.06 -5.59 1.16
CA VAL A 327 1.08 -5.46 0.23
C VAL A 327 2.37 -5.58 1.03
N TRP A 328 3.28 -6.42 0.55
CA TRP A 328 4.53 -6.74 1.23
C TRP A 328 5.71 -6.25 0.39
N PHE A 329 6.57 -5.41 0.96
CA PHE A 329 7.78 -4.90 0.31
C PHE A 329 9.03 -5.59 0.86
N LYS A 330 9.88 -6.05 -0.06
CA LYS A 330 11.18 -6.67 0.25
C LYS A 330 12.28 -5.62 0.28
N THR A 331 12.31 -4.78 -0.75
CA THR A 331 13.29 -3.71 -0.92
C THR A 331 12.60 -2.48 -1.51
N ALA A 332 13.07 -1.31 -1.14
CA ALA A 332 12.65 -0.04 -1.73
C ALA A 332 13.73 1.01 -1.48
N THR A 333 13.81 2.00 -2.37
CA THR A 333 14.71 3.16 -2.20
C THR A 333 13.98 4.43 -2.60
N VAL A 334 14.38 5.54 -1.99
CA VAL A 334 13.94 6.88 -2.39
C VAL A 334 15.14 7.83 -2.36
N GLY A 335 15.28 8.64 -3.40
CA GLY A 335 16.41 9.54 -3.55
C GLY A 335 16.37 10.36 -4.83
N GLU A 336 17.56 10.83 -5.23
CA GLU A 336 17.73 11.62 -6.45
C GLU A 336 17.45 10.78 -7.70
N SER A 337 17.00 11.47 -8.74
CA SER A 337 16.81 10.86 -10.06
C SER A 337 18.14 10.50 -10.71
N THR A 338 18.10 9.59 -11.68
CA THR A 338 19.28 9.24 -12.49
C THR A 338 19.00 9.48 -13.96
N ASP A 339 20.03 9.81 -14.73
CA ASP A 339 19.88 9.87 -16.19
C ASP A 339 19.50 8.47 -16.72
N PRO A 340 18.40 8.32 -17.48
CA PRO A 340 17.95 7.03 -17.98
C PRO A 340 18.86 6.42 -19.07
N ASN A 341 19.83 7.19 -19.58
CA ASN A 341 20.77 6.73 -20.62
C ASN A 341 22.14 6.31 -20.06
N LEU A 342 22.34 6.35 -18.73
CA LEU A 342 23.59 5.96 -18.07
C LEU A 342 23.61 4.50 -17.62
#